data_AF-A0A8X6GXH1-F1
#
_entry.id   AF-A0A8X6GXH1-F1
#
_cell.length_a   1.000
_cell.length_b   1.000
_cell.length_c   1.000
_cell.angle_alpha   90.00
_cell.angle_beta   90.00
_cell.angle_gamma   90.00
#
_symmetry.space_group_name_H-M   'P 1'
#
loop_
_entity.id
_entity.type
_entity.pdbx_description
1 polymer ?
#
loop_
_entity_poly.entity_id
_entity_poly.type
_entity_poly.pdbx_seq_one_letter_code
_entity_poly.pdbx_strand_id
1 'polypeptide(L)'
;MSLLGYPRDVQGNEFYLQNREGDEYYLTQRKPSSIFALKNGLPYYAKDKDQNEFYPVLNDEELTISSIIRIYAKDAKGNQKYPRDEEGNEKALPRLDLRSWQYATDKEGNAFYPKNKFGKEVLYGDYIQRKDGSIQYPLTEDGNPEYEIDYTTRDEYYFIKKVNPLIGEKT
;
A
#
# COMPACT_ATOMS: atom_id res chain seq x y z
N MET A 1 -25.15 10.42 27.24
CA MET A 1 -24.20 10.91 26.22
C MET A 1 -23.82 9.70 25.37
N SER A 2 -24.17 9.69 24.08
CA SER A 2 -23.69 8.64 23.18
C SER A 2 -22.23 8.94 22.81
N LEU A 3 -21.30 8.07 23.18
CA LEU A 3 -19.97 8.08 22.56
C LEU A 3 -20.14 7.65 21.10
N LEU A 4 -20.06 8.61 20.19
CA LEU A 4 -20.14 8.41 18.74
C LEU A 4 -18.74 8.19 18.13
N GLY A 5 -17.87 7.45 18.82
CA GLY A 5 -16.50 7.21 18.38
C GLY A 5 -15.69 6.28 19.28
N TYR A 6 -14.43 6.08 18.94
CA TYR A 6 -13.49 5.29 19.72
C TYR A 6 -13.26 5.88 21.12
N PRO A 7 -13.00 5.04 22.14
CA PRO A 7 -12.50 5.51 23.43
C PRO A 7 -11.22 6.33 23.29
N ARG A 8 -10.99 7.27 24.21
CA ARG A 8 -9.82 8.16 24.20
C ARG A 8 -9.04 8.12 25.50
N ASP A 9 -7.71 8.23 25.41
CA ASP A 9 -6.85 8.45 26.57
C ASP A 9 -6.86 9.93 27.02
N VAL A 10 -6.10 10.24 28.09
CA VAL A 10 -6.03 11.60 28.64
C VAL A 10 -5.30 12.60 27.71
N GLN A 11 -4.56 12.11 26.73
CA GLN A 11 -3.92 12.90 25.67
C GLN A 11 -4.85 13.08 24.45
N GLY A 12 -6.02 12.44 24.44
CA GLY A 12 -6.98 12.49 23.35
C GLY A 12 -6.71 11.50 22.23
N ASN A 13 -5.78 10.54 22.40
CA ASN A 13 -5.59 9.47 21.42
C ASN A 13 -6.73 8.49 21.48
N GLU A 14 -7.28 8.16 20.32
CA GLU A 14 -8.26 7.11 20.17
C GLU A 14 -7.58 5.74 20.13
N PHE A 15 -8.27 4.73 20.64
CA PHE A 15 -7.82 3.35 20.57
C PHE A 15 -8.92 2.40 20.14
N TYR A 16 -8.53 1.39 19.37
CA TYR A 16 -9.41 0.28 19.04
C TYR A 16 -9.75 -0.52 20.29
N LEU A 17 -10.99 -0.99 20.34
CA LEU A 17 -11.39 -1.96 21.36
C LEU A 17 -10.82 -3.33 20.98
N GLN A 18 -10.53 -4.17 21.98
CA GLN A 18 -9.99 -5.51 21.78
C GLN A 18 -11.01 -6.59 22.18
N ASN A 19 -10.98 -7.71 21.46
CA ASN A 19 -11.70 -8.92 21.83
C ASN A 19 -10.94 -9.69 22.96
N ARG A 20 -11.43 -10.86 23.36
CA ARG A 20 -10.77 -11.68 24.40
C ARG A 20 -9.45 -12.32 23.96
N GLU A 21 -9.22 -12.41 22.66
CA GLU A 21 -8.04 -12.99 22.03
C GLU A 21 -6.92 -11.94 21.85
N GLY A 22 -7.26 -10.66 22.03
CA GLY A 22 -6.34 -9.52 21.89
C GLY A 22 -6.42 -8.83 20.54
N ASP A 23 -7.33 -9.24 19.64
CA ASP A 23 -7.50 -8.57 18.35
C ASP A 23 -8.29 -7.28 18.53
N GLU A 24 -7.77 -6.21 17.96
CA GLU A 24 -8.47 -4.95 17.81
C GLU A 24 -9.62 -5.09 16.81
N TYR A 25 -10.67 -4.25 16.90
CA TYR A 25 -11.76 -4.27 15.92
C TYR A 25 -12.27 -2.87 15.57
N TYR A 26 -12.71 -2.75 14.32
CA TYR A 26 -13.32 -1.56 13.77
C TYR A 26 -14.76 -1.37 14.27
N LEU A 27 -15.13 -0.12 14.57
CA LEU A 27 -16.53 0.24 14.75
C LEU A 27 -17.24 0.31 13.40
N THR A 28 -18.33 -0.44 13.24
CA THR A 28 -19.10 -0.57 12.00
C THR A 28 -20.06 0.61 11.74
N GLN A 29 -19.81 1.79 12.34
CA GLN A 29 -20.73 2.92 12.20
C GLN A 29 -20.73 3.49 10.77
N ARG A 30 -21.92 3.86 10.30
CA ARG A 30 -22.33 4.11 8.90
C ARG A 30 -21.52 5.13 8.07
N LYS A 31 -20.47 5.76 8.60
CA LYS A 31 -19.66 6.76 7.87
C LYS A 31 -18.22 6.28 7.69
N PRO A 32 -17.70 6.18 6.45
CA PRO A 32 -16.33 5.75 6.18
C PRO A 32 -15.25 6.55 6.93
N SER A 33 -15.49 7.84 7.16
CA SER A 33 -14.58 8.75 7.87
C SER A 33 -14.45 8.48 9.37
N SER A 34 -15.31 7.62 9.95
CA SER A 34 -15.32 7.29 11.38
C SER A 34 -14.83 5.87 11.67
N ILE A 35 -14.34 5.17 10.64
CA ILE A 35 -13.87 3.79 10.76
C ILE A 35 -12.50 3.75 11.44
N PHE A 36 -11.60 4.70 11.17
CA PHE A 36 -10.23 4.65 11.69
C PHE A 36 -10.09 5.40 13.01
N ALA A 37 -9.39 4.81 13.98
CA ALA A 37 -9.00 5.49 15.21
C ALA A 37 -7.85 6.46 14.92
N LEU A 38 -7.80 7.56 15.67
CA LEU A 38 -6.77 8.60 15.56
C LEU A 38 -5.75 8.53 16.70
N LYS A 39 -4.47 8.38 16.37
CA LYS A 39 -3.34 8.47 17.31
C LYS A 39 -2.50 9.70 16.96
N ASN A 40 -2.31 10.60 17.92
CA ASN A 40 -1.69 11.91 17.70
C ASN A 40 -2.32 12.68 16.53
N GLY A 41 -3.64 12.57 16.36
CA GLY A 41 -4.39 13.18 15.26
C GLY A 41 -4.23 12.51 13.89
N LEU A 42 -3.49 11.39 13.79
CA LEU A 42 -3.32 10.64 12.56
C LEU A 42 -4.07 9.31 12.60
N PRO A 43 -4.80 8.95 11.53
CA PRO A 43 -5.46 7.65 11.43
C PRO A 43 -4.44 6.52 11.37
N TYR A 44 -4.78 5.36 11.94
CA TYR A 44 -3.96 4.15 11.87
C TYR A 44 -4.86 2.90 11.72
N TYR A 45 -4.28 1.75 11.38
CA TYR A 45 -5.01 0.49 11.22
C TYR A 45 -5.08 -0.30 12.53
N ALA A 46 -6.16 -1.07 12.71
CA ALA A 46 -6.32 -2.00 13.81
C ALA A 46 -5.36 -3.18 13.64
N LYS A 47 -4.98 -3.81 14.75
CA LYS A 47 -4.04 -4.93 14.81
C LYS A 47 -4.64 -6.20 15.39
N ASP A 48 -4.25 -7.34 14.84
CA ASP A 48 -4.51 -8.63 15.48
C ASP A 48 -3.61 -8.83 16.71
N LYS A 49 -3.87 -9.89 17.46
CA LYS A 49 -3.08 -10.31 18.63
C LYS A 49 -1.59 -10.52 18.32
N ASP A 50 -1.27 -10.83 17.06
CA ASP A 50 0.09 -11.10 16.57
C ASP A 50 0.77 -9.82 16.03
N GLN A 51 0.13 -8.64 16.22
CA GLN A 51 0.59 -7.31 15.79
C GLN A 51 0.56 -7.06 14.28
N ASN A 52 -0.17 -7.86 13.50
CA ASN A 52 -0.43 -7.54 12.10
C ASN A 52 -1.57 -6.53 11.99
N GLU A 53 -1.32 -5.42 11.31
CA GLU A 53 -2.36 -4.48 10.94
C GLU A 53 -3.24 -5.08 9.85
N PHE A 54 -4.54 -4.79 9.87
CA PHE A 54 -5.48 -5.28 8.86
C PHE A 54 -6.41 -4.17 8.39
N TYR A 55 -6.94 -4.32 7.18
CA TYR A 55 -7.87 -3.36 6.61
C TYR A 55 -9.29 -3.60 7.15
N PRO A 56 -10.09 -2.55 7.39
CA PRO A 56 -11.53 -2.73 7.57
C PRO A 56 -12.15 -3.18 6.25
N VAL A 57 -13.11 -4.10 6.32
CA VAL A 57 -13.83 -4.60 5.15
C VAL A 57 -15.23 -4.00 5.10
N LEU A 58 -15.63 -3.49 3.94
CA LEU A 58 -16.98 -3.02 3.66
C LEU A 58 -17.38 -3.45 2.25
N ASN A 59 -18.51 -4.15 2.11
CA ASN A 59 -18.98 -4.72 0.84
C ASN A 59 -17.88 -5.55 0.16
N ASP A 60 -17.23 -6.43 0.92
CA ASP A 60 -16.15 -7.31 0.46
C ASP A 60 -14.89 -6.58 -0.09
N GLU A 61 -14.82 -5.26 0.05
CA GLU A 61 -13.66 -4.44 -0.30
C GLU A 61 -12.89 -4.01 0.96
N GLU A 62 -11.56 -4.10 0.91
CA GLU A 62 -10.69 -3.55 1.95
C GLU A 62 -10.56 -2.04 1.81
N LEU A 63 -10.99 -1.32 2.84
CA LEU A 63 -10.98 0.13 2.86
C LEU A 63 -9.62 0.66 3.33
N THR A 64 -9.18 1.73 2.67
CA THR A 64 -7.89 2.36 2.98
C THR A 64 -8.09 3.66 3.72
N ILE A 65 -7.06 4.06 4.47
CA ILE A 65 -7.02 5.39 5.07
C ILE A 65 -6.91 6.42 3.95
N SER A 66 -8.04 7.07 3.65
CA SER A 66 -8.09 8.16 2.67
C SER A 66 -7.69 9.48 3.33
N SER A 67 -6.39 9.65 3.61
CA SER A 67 -5.81 10.91 4.06
C SER A 67 -4.76 11.42 3.07
N ILE A 68 -4.30 12.67 3.26
CA ILE A 68 -3.15 13.24 2.52
C ILE A 68 -1.94 12.30 2.63
N ILE A 69 -1.80 11.65 3.77
CA ILE A 69 -0.83 10.59 4.02
C ILE A 69 -1.50 9.26 3.65
N ARG A 70 -1.11 8.72 2.50
CA ARG A 70 -1.47 7.37 2.10
C ARG A 70 -0.59 6.39 2.89
N ILE A 71 -1.24 5.46 3.59
CA ILE A 71 -0.57 4.49 4.46
C ILE A 71 -1.13 3.10 4.18
N TYR A 72 -0.21 2.16 3.96
CA TYR A 72 -0.50 0.73 3.91
C TYR A 72 -0.51 0.14 5.31
N ALA A 73 -1.38 -0.85 5.53
CA ALA A 73 -1.30 -1.73 6.69
C ALA A 73 0.00 -2.53 6.64
N LYS A 74 0.57 -2.84 7.81
CA LYS A 74 1.81 -3.59 7.95
C LYS A 74 1.62 -4.93 8.65
N ASP A 75 2.41 -5.93 8.27
CA ASP A 75 2.56 -7.13 9.08
C ASP A 75 3.39 -6.86 10.35
N ALA A 76 3.46 -7.84 11.24
CA ALA A 76 4.24 -7.75 12.48
C ALA A 76 5.75 -7.56 12.26
N LYS A 77 6.26 -7.83 11.04
CA LYS A 77 7.66 -7.64 10.66
C LYS A 77 7.91 -6.25 10.06
N GLY A 78 6.87 -5.46 9.87
CA GLY A 78 6.93 -4.11 9.31
C GLY A 78 6.80 -4.05 7.79
N ASN A 79 6.53 -5.16 7.11
CA ASN A 79 6.26 -5.16 5.67
C ASN A 79 4.87 -4.61 5.40
N GLN A 80 4.76 -3.70 4.45
CA GLN A 80 3.46 -3.18 4.01
C GLN A 80 2.69 -4.26 3.26
N LYS A 81 1.37 -4.14 3.22
CA LYS A 81 0.46 -5.03 2.50
C LYS A 81 -0.48 -4.22 1.65
N TYR A 82 -0.80 -4.67 0.46
CA TYR A 82 -1.82 -4.02 -0.36
C TYR A 82 -3.22 -4.30 0.18
N PRO A 83 -4.15 -3.32 0.09
CA PRO A 83 -5.58 -3.58 0.23
C PRO A 83 -6.08 -4.39 -0.97
N ARG A 84 -7.16 -5.15 -0.77
CA ARG A 84 -7.83 -5.96 -1.79
C ARG A 84 -9.17 -5.36 -2.25
N ASP A 85 -9.53 -5.58 -3.50
CA ASP A 85 -10.87 -5.35 -4.02
C ASP A 85 -11.82 -6.53 -3.74
N GLU A 86 -13.08 -6.37 -4.13
CA GLU A 86 -14.13 -7.39 -4.01
C GLU A 86 -13.83 -8.69 -4.76
N GLU A 87 -12.93 -8.64 -5.75
CA GLU A 87 -12.47 -9.82 -6.48
C GLU A 87 -11.23 -10.47 -5.86
N GLY A 88 -10.64 -9.86 -4.83
CA GLY A 88 -9.42 -10.31 -4.18
C GLY A 88 -8.12 -9.87 -4.86
N ASN A 89 -8.17 -8.90 -5.78
CA ASN A 89 -6.96 -8.31 -6.37
C ASN A 89 -6.39 -7.24 -5.42
N GLU A 90 -5.06 -7.25 -5.28
CA GLU A 90 -4.33 -6.22 -4.54
C GLU A 90 -4.30 -4.91 -5.33
N LYS A 91 -4.47 -3.79 -4.63
CA LYS A 91 -4.53 -2.45 -5.22
C LYS A 91 -3.42 -1.55 -4.70
N ALA A 92 -2.64 -0.97 -5.62
CA ALA A 92 -1.78 0.16 -5.28
C ALA A 92 -2.63 1.40 -4.91
N LEU A 93 -2.07 2.26 -4.04
CA LEU A 93 -2.70 3.52 -3.65
C LEU A 93 -2.28 4.63 -4.62
N PRO A 94 -3.21 5.47 -5.10
CA PRO A 94 -2.85 6.62 -5.91
C PRO A 94 -2.09 7.66 -5.08
N ARG A 95 -1.05 8.26 -5.64
CA ARG A 95 -0.37 9.41 -5.04
C ARG A 95 -1.26 10.65 -5.11
N LEU A 96 -0.87 11.70 -4.39
CA LEU A 96 -1.61 12.98 -4.33
C LEU A 96 -1.79 13.65 -5.69
N ASP A 97 -0.86 13.42 -6.62
CA ASP A 97 -0.96 13.96 -7.98
C ASP A 97 -2.00 13.22 -8.86
N LEU A 98 -2.54 12.10 -8.37
CA LEU A 98 -3.45 11.18 -9.07
C LEU A 98 -2.92 10.69 -10.43
N ARG A 99 -1.63 10.88 -10.69
CA ARG A 99 -0.96 10.51 -11.95
C ARG A 99 0.06 9.40 -11.73
N SER A 100 0.46 9.16 -10.50
CA SER A 100 1.40 8.11 -10.13
C SER A 100 0.84 7.25 -9.01
N TRP A 101 1.43 6.06 -8.87
CA TRP A 101 1.04 5.08 -7.86
C TRP A 101 2.10 5.00 -6.75
N GLN A 102 1.64 4.76 -5.53
CA GLN A 102 2.48 4.40 -4.41
C GLN A 102 2.48 2.89 -4.32
N TYR A 103 3.64 2.25 -4.39
CA TYR A 103 3.77 0.81 -4.17
C TYR A 103 4.06 0.53 -2.69
N ALA A 104 3.57 -0.60 -2.19
CA ALA A 104 3.88 -1.11 -0.87
C ALA A 104 5.36 -1.51 -0.80
N THR A 105 5.98 -1.32 0.36
CA THR A 105 7.38 -1.66 0.61
C THR A 105 7.56 -2.71 1.70
N ASP A 106 8.60 -3.52 1.60
CA ASP A 106 9.10 -4.33 2.71
C ASP A 106 9.66 -3.43 3.84
N LYS A 107 10.07 -4.07 4.94
CA LYS A 107 10.66 -3.36 6.10
C LYS A 107 12.02 -2.70 5.77
N GLU A 108 12.72 -3.14 4.73
CA GLU A 108 13.97 -2.55 4.25
C GLU A 108 13.75 -1.31 3.35
N GLY A 109 12.52 -1.12 2.88
CA GLY A 109 12.09 -0.04 2.00
C GLY A 109 12.10 -0.40 0.51
N ASN A 110 12.19 -1.68 0.15
CA ASN A 110 12.08 -2.12 -1.24
C ASN A 110 10.60 -2.24 -1.61
N ALA A 111 10.18 -1.52 -2.65
CA ALA A 111 8.84 -1.67 -3.20
C ALA A 111 8.67 -3.00 -3.94
N PHE A 112 7.45 -3.50 -3.97
CA PHE A 112 7.06 -4.72 -4.71
C PHE A 112 5.70 -4.54 -5.36
N TYR A 113 5.40 -5.28 -6.43
CA TYR A 113 4.16 -5.11 -7.18
C TYR A 113 2.94 -5.71 -6.45
N PRO A 114 1.75 -5.10 -6.59
CA PRO A 114 0.50 -5.75 -6.19
C PRO A 114 0.24 -6.98 -7.05
N LYS A 115 -0.47 -7.95 -6.50
CA LYS A 115 -0.87 -9.18 -7.19
C LYS A 115 -2.37 -9.27 -7.41
N ASN A 116 -2.77 -9.80 -8.56
CA ASN A 116 -4.17 -10.16 -8.77
C ASN A 116 -4.56 -11.39 -7.93
N LYS A 117 -5.84 -11.77 -7.96
CA LYS A 117 -6.36 -12.94 -7.22
C LYS A 117 -5.70 -14.29 -7.58
N PHE A 118 -4.97 -14.35 -8.70
CA PHE A 118 -4.21 -15.53 -9.13
C PHE A 118 -2.73 -15.48 -8.72
N GLY A 119 -2.30 -14.42 -8.02
CA GLY A 119 -0.92 -14.24 -7.56
C GLY A 119 0.03 -13.63 -8.60
N LYS A 120 -0.48 -13.20 -9.77
CA LYS A 120 0.32 -12.54 -10.81
C LYS A 120 0.50 -11.06 -10.48
N GLU A 121 1.73 -10.57 -10.60
CA GLU A 121 2.06 -9.14 -10.41
C GLU A 121 1.34 -8.24 -11.42
N VAL A 122 0.92 -7.05 -10.99
CA VAL A 122 0.15 -6.10 -11.78
C VAL A 122 0.86 -4.75 -11.82
N LEU A 123 1.06 -4.24 -13.04
CA LEU A 123 1.55 -2.88 -13.28
C LEU A 123 0.39 -1.89 -13.23
N TYR A 124 0.45 -0.90 -12.33
CA TYR A 124 -0.56 0.17 -12.25
C TYR A 124 -0.14 1.44 -12.99
N GLY A 125 1.15 1.62 -13.26
CA GLY A 125 1.70 2.73 -14.02
C GLY A 125 3.20 2.53 -14.19
N ASP A 126 3.99 3.14 -13.32
CA ASP A 126 5.45 3.10 -13.43
C ASP A 126 6.08 1.78 -12.93
N TYR A 127 7.33 1.61 -13.34
CA TYR A 127 8.26 0.65 -12.76
C TYR A 127 8.51 0.92 -11.26
N ILE A 128 9.03 -0.09 -10.56
CA ILE A 128 9.49 0.06 -9.18
C ILE A 128 10.97 0.42 -9.18
N GLN A 129 11.32 1.50 -8.48
CA GLN A 129 12.72 1.80 -8.15
C GLN A 129 13.05 1.23 -6.77
N ARG A 130 14.03 0.32 -6.73
CA ARG A 130 14.56 -0.24 -5.48
C ARG A 130 15.49 0.76 -4.79
N LYS A 131 15.81 0.49 -3.53
CA LYS A 131 16.67 1.35 -2.70
C LYS A 131 18.08 1.54 -3.25
N ASP A 132 18.59 0.56 -3.99
CA ASP A 132 19.89 0.62 -4.70
C ASP A 132 19.81 1.41 -6.02
N GLY A 133 18.64 1.98 -6.34
CA GLY A 133 18.38 2.69 -7.58
C GLY A 133 18.30 1.78 -8.81
N SER A 134 18.16 0.46 -8.64
CA SER A 134 17.78 -0.44 -9.72
C SER A 134 16.28 -0.29 -10.03
N ILE A 135 15.94 -0.55 -11.29
CA ILE A 135 14.57 -0.52 -11.79
C ILE A 135 14.12 -1.97 -11.93
N GLN A 136 12.90 -2.24 -11.47
CA GLN A 136 12.22 -3.51 -11.64
C GLN A 136 10.89 -3.27 -12.34
N TYR A 137 10.56 -4.14 -13.29
CA TYR A 137 9.26 -4.26 -13.93
C TYR A 137 8.57 -5.52 -13.42
N PRO A 138 7.23 -5.60 -13.43
CA PRO A 138 6.53 -6.84 -13.13
C PRO A 138 6.84 -7.85 -14.23
N LEU A 139 6.67 -9.13 -13.93
CA LEU A 139 6.93 -10.20 -14.88
C LEU A 139 5.63 -10.80 -15.44
N THR A 140 5.63 -11.10 -16.73
CA THR A 140 4.62 -11.94 -17.38
C THR A 140 4.72 -13.38 -16.89
N GLU A 141 3.76 -14.22 -17.27
CA GLU A 141 3.76 -15.65 -16.93
C GLU A 141 5.00 -16.39 -17.46
N ASP A 142 5.52 -15.94 -18.60
CA ASP A 142 6.75 -16.48 -19.20
C ASP A 142 8.03 -15.94 -18.55
N GLY A 143 7.91 -15.10 -17.51
CA GLY A 143 9.03 -14.48 -16.82
C GLY A 143 9.65 -13.29 -17.57
N ASN A 144 8.98 -12.75 -18.58
CA ASN A 144 9.44 -11.58 -19.31
C ASN A 144 8.99 -10.29 -18.61
N PRO A 145 9.78 -9.20 -18.60
CA PRO A 145 9.32 -7.92 -18.08
C PRO A 145 8.09 -7.39 -18.82
N GLU A 146 7.12 -6.86 -18.08
CA GLU A 146 5.96 -6.14 -18.60
C GLU A 146 6.24 -4.63 -18.52
N TYR A 147 6.22 -3.95 -19.67
CA TYR A 147 6.53 -2.53 -19.79
C TYR A 147 5.27 -1.68 -19.83
N GLU A 148 5.43 -0.38 -19.55
CA GLU A 148 4.36 0.58 -19.75
C GLU A 148 4.08 0.75 -21.26
N ILE A 149 2.81 0.93 -21.62
CA ILE A 149 2.38 1.11 -23.01
C ILE A 149 1.91 2.56 -23.19
N ASP A 150 2.43 3.25 -24.20
CA ASP A 150 1.86 4.52 -24.67
C ASP A 150 0.45 4.24 -25.21
N TYR A 151 -0.58 4.77 -24.56
CA TYR A 151 -1.95 4.57 -25.05
C TYR A 151 -2.22 5.28 -26.40
N THR A 152 -1.39 6.26 -26.76
CA THR A 152 -1.48 7.03 -28.01
C THR A 152 -0.80 6.28 -29.15
N THR A 153 0.43 5.80 -28.94
CA THR A 153 1.23 5.16 -30.01
C THR A 153 1.17 3.63 -29.99
N ARG A 154 0.75 3.04 -28.87
CA ARG A 154 0.84 1.60 -28.55
C ARG A 154 2.27 1.09 -28.41
N ASP A 155 3.26 1.96 -28.33
CA ASP A 155 4.66 1.57 -28.13
C ASP A 155 4.95 1.26 -26.66
N GLU A 156 5.89 0.35 -26.43
CA GLU A 156 6.41 0.04 -25.10
C GLU A 156 7.45 1.09 -24.66
N TYR A 157 7.29 1.64 -23.46
CA TYR A 157 8.28 2.49 -22.82
C TYR A 157 9.05 1.74 -21.74
N TYR A 158 10.38 1.76 -21.86
CA TYR A 158 11.27 1.24 -20.85
C TYR A 158 12.38 2.25 -20.50
N PHE A 159 12.73 2.30 -19.22
CA PHE A 159 13.76 3.17 -18.70
C PHE A 159 15.11 2.47 -18.77
N ILE A 160 15.94 2.88 -19.72
CA ILE A 160 17.35 2.49 -19.72
C ILE A 160 18.07 3.37 -18.71
N LYS A 161 18.59 2.78 -17.62
CA LYS A 161 19.49 3.49 -16.70
C LYS A 161 20.69 3.97 -17.52
N LYS A 162 20.86 5.29 -17.68
CA LYS A 162 22.08 5.87 -18.25
C LYS A 162 23.24 5.44 -17.35
N VAL A 163 23.99 4.44 -17.77
CA VAL A 163 25.32 4.18 -17.22
C VAL A 163 26.15 5.37 -17.69
N ASN A 164 26.59 6.22 -16.76
CA ASN A 164 27.57 7.25 -17.10
C ASN A 164 28.78 6.51 -17.70
N PRO A 165 29.14 6.73 -18.97
CA PRO A 165 30.38 6.18 -19.48
C PRO A 165 31.48 6.83 -18.64
N LEU A 166 32.15 6.02 -17.82
CA LEU A 166 33.35 6.43 -17.13
C LEU A 166 34.29 6.99 -18.21
N ILE A 167 34.56 8.29 -18.12
CA ILE A 167 35.60 8.95 -18.88
C ILE A 167 36.89 8.23 -18.46
N GLY A 168 37.37 7.36 -19.34
CA GLY A 168 38.49 6.46 -19.07
C GLY A 168 39.34 6.28 -20.32
N GLU A 169 40.37 7.13 -20.38
CA GLU A 169 41.68 6.89 -20.99
C GLU A 169 41.77 6.66 -22.51
N LYS A 170 42.14 7.74 -23.22
CA LYS A 170 43.15 7.63 -24.27
C LYS A 170 44.46 8.18 -23.72
N THR A 171 45.34 7.29 -23.30
CA THR A 171 46.79 7.51 -23.34
C THR A 171 47.29 7.46 -24.77
#